data_AF-A0A1A8RXQ1-F1
#
_entry.id   AF-A0A1A8RXQ1-F1
#
_cell.length_a   1.000
_cell.length_b   1.000
_cell.length_c   1.000
_cell.angle_alpha   90.00
_cell.angle_beta   90.00
_cell.angle_gamma   90.00
#
_symmetry.space_group_name_H-M   'P 1'
#
loop_
_entity.id
_entity.type
_entity.pdbx_description
1 polymer ?
#
loop_
_entity_poly.entity_id
_entity_poly.type
_entity_poly.pdbx_seq_one_letter_code
_entity_poly.pdbx_strand_id
1 'polypeptide(L)'
;DDEDEEEEGYRSDLQAILESTTRRMLKSELEDFELDKSAEFSLASSVGVKNNIYAVLVMGVYEVLMEYNFIKANYNKSHLEGVTELFSRYHRLSEILREKSGKSRTSSNKTPRSLLSMGFASTLITAIFRDNAQSREEGLSVLRSNGEFVRYALSVVVQKIQQLEETGHTDGPDGQNADRAFRFLCDMTRVLMWRYTNIPSVVEEAGRKEKRCSLSQLCLEGLLRIFNACQQRFPDKMTQLLSTMEAAEDDAEQEDASEVNYFYIRQFQRALFTQLSGSEEDFNSREAQLLVSILAVLSRQLQPTSKQFVQMITWTVKICKETSFEDPTFSKGLLSLLFSLHVLYKSPAGLLLELCQDIHSQLGDIDQDMEVEKQAHFAVVNMKTATTATLQVLSQVDKVLDEVDWLIARRKGHTASDKSGSAEASQAAGQQDPAEKAVTLQLGSVLTALNELVQTALLPGTCTITLLRELSRTYTTLTTLVKYYIQVCSNHPGALPARFEKLVKLSGSHLTPQCYSFITYAQSGEIGGGSNEKKKKKRNEANPAASAKLLRETKAIPNLIFSIEQYEKYLIMLSKKSKVCELRYIHG
;
A
#
# COMPACT_ATOMS: atom_id res chain seq x y z
N ASP A 1 2.01 57.17 12.61
CA ASP A 1 0.92 57.94 13.25
C ASP A 1 -0.26 58.09 12.30
N ASP A 2 -0.28 59.01 11.33
CA ASP A 2 -1.44 59.15 10.41
C ASP A 2 -1.69 57.91 9.52
N GLU A 3 -0.64 57.27 9.00
CA GLU A 3 -0.76 56.04 8.19
C GLU A 3 -1.25 54.83 9.01
N ASP A 4 -0.89 54.78 10.30
CA ASP A 4 -1.30 53.69 11.21
C ASP A 4 -2.77 53.85 11.62
N GLU A 5 -3.23 55.10 11.83
CA GLU A 5 -4.64 55.41 12.13
C GLU A 5 -5.56 55.14 10.92
N GLU A 6 -5.11 55.43 9.70
CA GLU A 6 -5.83 55.06 8.47
C GLU A 6 -5.91 53.53 8.29
N GLU A 7 -4.81 52.80 8.51
CA GLU A 7 -4.82 51.33 8.50
C GLU A 7 -5.78 50.73 9.53
N GLU A 8 -5.84 51.28 10.74
CA GLU A 8 -6.79 50.85 11.77
C GLU A 8 -8.25 51.10 11.36
N GLY A 9 -8.52 52.25 10.73
CA GLY A 9 -9.82 52.57 10.15
C GLY A 9 -10.27 51.53 9.11
N TYR A 10 -9.40 51.21 8.15
CA TYR A 10 -9.70 50.21 7.11
C TYR A 10 -9.92 48.81 7.69
N ARG A 11 -9.15 48.40 8.71
CA ARG A 11 -9.34 47.10 9.39
C ARG A 11 -10.69 47.04 10.09
N SER A 12 -11.12 48.11 10.75
CA SER A 12 -12.42 48.20 11.42
C SER A 12 -13.57 48.04 10.43
N ASP A 13 -13.50 48.72 9.27
CA ASP A 13 -14.51 48.61 8.21
C ASP A 13 -14.61 47.19 7.64
N LEU A 14 -13.47 46.55 7.36
CA LEU A 14 -13.45 45.16 6.90
C LEU A 14 -14.04 44.20 7.94
N GLN A 15 -13.74 44.42 9.22
CA GLN A 15 -14.31 43.65 10.31
C GLN A 15 -15.83 43.79 10.36
N ALA A 16 -16.35 45.02 10.22
CA ALA A 16 -17.78 45.29 10.17
C ALA A 16 -18.47 44.62 8.98
N ILE A 17 -17.81 44.58 7.81
CA ILE A 17 -18.31 43.88 6.61
C ILE A 17 -18.40 42.37 6.87
N LEU A 18 -17.37 41.76 7.45
CA LEU A 18 -17.36 40.33 7.76
C LEU A 18 -18.40 39.95 8.82
N GLU A 19 -18.62 40.80 9.82
CA GLU A 19 -19.68 40.63 10.83
C GLU A 19 -21.08 40.76 10.23
N SER A 20 -21.29 41.75 9.36
CA SER A 20 -22.53 41.92 8.62
C SER A 20 -22.81 40.71 7.73
N THR A 21 -21.79 40.23 7.04
CA THR A 21 -21.87 39.05 6.16
C THR A 21 -22.18 37.80 6.97
N THR A 22 -21.51 37.58 8.12
CA THR A 22 -21.82 36.47 9.05
C THR A 22 -23.29 36.48 9.45
N ARG A 23 -23.80 37.61 9.93
CA ARG A 23 -25.21 37.72 10.37
C ARG A 23 -26.21 37.47 9.24
N ARG A 24 -25.90 37.90 8.02
CA ARG A 24 -26.76 37.68 6.84
C ARG A 24 -26.73 36.22 6.41
N MET A 25 -25.54 35.63 6.30
CA MET A 25 -25.36 34.23 5.90
C MET A 25 -26.03 33.24 6.87
N LEU A 26 -26.04 33.54 8.18
CA LEU A 26 -26.75 32.72 9.18
C LEU A 26 -28.28 32.75 8.99
N LYS A 27 -28.81 33.89 8.54
CA LYS A 27 -30.24 34.09 8.31
C LYS A 27 -30.71 33.61 6.94
N SER A 28 -29.81 33.54 5.97
CA SER A 28 -30.13 33.12 4.61
C SER A 28 -30.46 31.63 4.55
N GLU A 29 -31.49 31.31 3.79
CA GLU A 29 -31.87 29.94 3.46
C GLU A 29 -31.32 29.53 2.08
N LEU A 30 -31.44 28.26 1.71
CA LEU A 30 -30.88 27.80 0.43
C LEU A 30 -31.70 28.32 -0.76
N GLU A 31 -32.96 28.63 -0.51
CA GLU A 31 -33.91 29.25 -1.41
C GLU A 31 -33.44 30.66 -1.82
N ASP A 32 -32.81 31.42 -0.91
CA ASP A 32 -32.25 32.75 -1.21
C ASP A 32 -31.10 32.69 -2.22
N PHE A 33 -30.46 31.53 -2.35
CA PHE A 33 -29.39 31.28 -3.32
C PHE A 33 -29.87 30.52 -4.57
N GLU A 34 -31.15 30.13 -4.64
CA GLU A 34 -31.70 29.23 -5.66
C GLU A 34 -30.98 27.85 -5.68
N LEU A 35 -30.51 27.39 -4.52
CA LEU A 35 -29.74 26.13 -4.34
C LEU A 35 -30.48 25.09 -3.50
N ASP A 36 -31.80 25.19 -3.43
CA ASP A 36 -32.63 24.24 -2.70
C ASP A 36 -32.66 22.86 -3.39
N LYS A 37 -33.43 21.91 -2.84
CA LYS A 37 -33.50 20.55 -3.39
C LYS A 37 -34.09 20.49 -4.79
N SER A 38 -34.82 21.51 -5.22
CA SER A 38 -35.37 21.62 -6.57
C SER A 38 -34.29 21.95 -7.62
N ALA A 39 -33.17 22.54 -7.20
CA ALA A 39 -32.10 22.95 -8.10
C ALA A 39 -31.46 21.75 -8.83
N GLU A 40 -31.17 21.97 -10.12
CA GLU A 40 -30.40 21.06 -10.94
C GLU A 40 -28.90 21.32 -10.75
N PHE A 41 -28.11 20.26 -10.55
CA PHE A 41 -26.64 20.33 -10.40
C PHE A 41 -25.89 19.50 -11.45
N SER A 42 -26.58 19.11 -12.52
CA SER A 42 -26.00 18.32 -13.59
C SER A 42 -24.90 19.10 -14.30
N LEU A 43 -23.68 18.56 -14.35
CA LEU A 43 -22.59 19.16 -15.12
C LEU A 43 -22.82 19.08 -16.64
N ALA A 44 -23.89 18.42 -17.09
CA ALA A 44 -24.28 18.34 -18.49
C ALA A 44 -25.17 19.51 -18.94
N SER A 45 -25.74 20.30 -18.02
CA SER A 45 -26.56 21.47 -18.34
C SER A 45 -25.87 22.76 -17.91
N SER A 46 -26.06 23.84 -18.67
CA SER A 46 -25.48 25.16 -18.33
C SER A 46 -26.01 25.68 -16.98
N VAL A 47 -27.28 25.43 -16.70
CA VAL A 47 -27.92 25.74 -15.41
C VAL A 47 -27.29 24.93 -14.28
N GLY A 48 -27.10 23.62 -14.48
CA GLY A 48 -26.48 22.77 -13.47
C GLY A 48 -25.02 23.11 -13.19
N VAL A 49 -24.25 23.50 -14.21
CA VAL A 49 -22.88 24.02 -14.03
C VAL A 49 -22.88 25.32 -13.23
N LYS A 50 -23.76 26.29 -13.56
CA LYS A 50 -23.88 27.55 -12.82
C LYS A 50 -24.21 27.30 -11.34
N ASN A 51 -25.21 26.46 -11.07
CA ASN A 51 -25.63 26.12 -9.71
C ASN A 51 -24.53 25.40 -8.92
N ASN A 52 -23.74 24.55 -9.60
CA ASN A 52 -22.58 23.90 -8.98
C ASN A 52 -21.52 24.92 -8.55
N ILE A 53 -21.18 25.89 -9.42
CA ILE A 53 -20.24 26.97 -9.10
C ILE A 53 -20.76 27.79 -7.91
N TYR A 54 -22.03 28.19 -7.93
CA TYR A 54 -22.63 28.95 -6.82
C TYR A 54 -22.62 28.17 -5.52
N ALA A 55 -22.94 26.88 -5.54
CA ALA A 55 -22.87 26.05 -4.35
C ALA A 55 -21.45 25.97 -3.78
N VAL A 56 -20.43 25.79 -4.63
CA VAL A 56 -19.02 25.78 -4.19
C VAL A 56 -18.60 27.14 -3.62
N LEU A 57 -19.02 28.26 -4.22
CA LEU A 57 -18.74 29.61 -3.71
C LEU A 57 -19.40 29.85 -2.36
N VAL A 58 -20.69 29.51 -2.22
CA VAL A 58 -21.45 29.66 -0.97
C VAL A 58 -20.84 28.78 0.13
N MET A 59 -20.48 27.53 -0.20
CA MET A 59 -19.73 26.66 0.71
C MET A 59 -18.40 27.29 1.14
N GLY A 60 -17.64 27.85 0.20
CA GLY A 60 -16.39 28.55 0.50
C GLY A 60 -16.58 29.77 1.41
N VAL A 61 -17.64 30.55 1.20
CA VAL A 61 -18.00 31.68 2.09
C VAL A 61 -18.29 31.17 3.49
N TYR A 62 -19.04 30.08 3.66
CA TYR A 62 -19.25 29.48 4.98
C TYR A 62 -17.92 29.06 5.63
N GLU A 63 -16.99 28.46 4.90
CA GLU A 63 -15.68 28.07 5.44
C GLU A 63 -14.84 29.26 5.90
N VAL A 64 -14.74 30.30 5.08
CA VAL A 64 -13.99 31.52 5.43
C VAL A 64 -14.60 32.20 6.67
N LEU A 65 -15.94 32.25 6.74
CA LEU A 65 -16.62 32.80 7.91
C LEU A 65 -16.49 31.90 9.15
N MET A 66 -16.41 30.58 8.99
CA MET A 66 -16.14 29.66 10.10
C MET A 66 -14.75 29.92 10.69
N GLU A 67 -13.72 30.03 9.85
CA GLU A 67 -12.34 30.34 10.28
C GLU A 67 -12.29 31.72 10.98
N TYR A 68 -12.85 32.75 10.34
CA TYR A 68 -12.90 34.10 10.90
C TYR A 68 -13.61 34.16 12.27
N ASN A 69 -14.81 33.59 12.36
CA ASN A 69 -15.59 33.64 13.60
C ASN A 69 -14.96 32.78 14.71
N PHE A 70 -14.30 31.67 14.39
CA PHE A 70 -13.56 30.90 15.39
C PHE A 70 -12.39 31.71 15.97
N ILE A 71 -11.59 32.36 15.11
CA ILE A 71 -10.45 33.17 15.55
C ILE A 71 -10.94 34.34 16.41
N LYS A 72 -12.00 35.02 15.98
CA LYS A 72 -12.60 36.14 16.72
C LYS A 72 -13.26 35.70 18.03
N ALA A 73 -13.85 34.50 18.08
CA ALA A 73 -14.60 34.02 19.24
C ALA A 73 -13.76 33.96 20.51
N ASN A 74 -12.45 33.71 20.39
CA ASN A 74 -11.54 33.48 21.51
C ASN A 74 -12.14 32.51 22.55
N TYR A 75 -12.70 31.40 22.06
CA TYR A 75 -13.37 30.35 22.86
C TYR A 75 -14.64 30.78 23.62
N ASN A 76 -15.23 31.93 23.30
CA ASN A 76 -16.53 32.31 23.82
C ASN A 76 -17.65 31.39 23.27
N LYS A 77 -18.48 30.87 24.16
CA LYS A 77 -19.57 29.93 23.84
C LYS A 77 -20.54 30.45 22.78
N SER A 78 -21.09 31.66 22.93
CA SER A 78 -22.11 32.19 22.02
C SER A 78 -21.55 32.41 20.60
N HIS A 79 -20.28 32.79 20.49
CA HIS A 79 -19.62 32.94 19.20
C HIS A 79 -19.32 31.57 18.55
N LEU A 80 -18.97 30.54 19.33
CA LEU A 80 -18.77 29.18 18.81
C LEU A 80 -20.09 28.47 18.43
N GLU A 81 -21.21 28.84 19.05
CA GLU A 81 -22.54 28.45 18.57
C GLU A 81 -22.78 28.99 17.15
N GLY A 82 -22.40 30.23 16.88
CA GLY A 82 -22.42 30.81 15.53
C GLY A 82 -21.57 30.04 14.51
N VAL A 83 -20.37 29.56 14.90
CA VAL A 83 -19.55 28.69 14.05
C VAL A 83 -20.25 27.36 13.73
N THR A 84 -20.90 26.78 14.73
CA THR A 84 -21.65 25.52 14.58
C THR A 84 -22.87 25.71 13.67
N GLU A 85 -23.52 26.86 13.74
CA GLU A 85 -24.65 27.19 12.87
C GLU A 85 -24.19 27.43 11.41
N LEU A 86 -23.08 28.16 11.19
CA LEU A 86 -22.45 28.28 9.87
C LEU A 86 -22.12 26.90 9.28
N PHE A 87 -21.53 26.02 10.09
CA PHE A 87 -21.27 24.64 9.68
C PHE A 87 -22.55 23.89 9.31
N SER A 88 -23.65 24.05 10.06
CA SER A 88 -24.91 23.36 9.76
C SER A 88 -25.45 23.74 8.36
N ARG A 89 -25.31 25.01 7.98
CA ARG A 89 -25.71 25.53 6.66
C ARG A 89 -24.78 25.00 5.57
N TYR A 90 -23.46 25.03 5.80
CA TYR A 90 -22.47 24.40 4.92
C TYR A 90 -22.77 22.90 4.71
N HIS A 91 -23.03 22.17 5.79
CA HIS A 91 -23.25 20.74 5.76
C HIS A 91 -24.52 20.39 4.99
N ARG A 92 -25.62 21.15 5.19
CA ARG A 92 -26.86 20.98 4.42
C ARG A 92 -26.64 21.13 2.92
N LEU A 93 -25.87 22.14 2.49
CA LEU A 93 -25.54 22.34 1.08
C LEU A 93 -24.63 21.23 0.53
N SER A 94 -23.62 20.82 1.31
CA SER A 94 -22.73 19.71 0.96
C SER A 94 -23.49 18.39 0.77
N GLU A 95 -24.51 18.12 1.60
CA GLU A 95 -25.34 16.92 1.50
C GLU A 95 -26.19 16.94 0.21
N ILE A 96 -26.78 18.09 -0.13
CA ILE A 96 -27.54 18.25 -1.39
C ILE A 96 -26.65 17.97 -2.60
N LEU A 97 -25.45 18.55 -2.63
CA LEU A 97 -24.49 18.28 -3.71
C LEU A 97 -24.14 16.79 -3.77
N ARG A 98 -23.91 16.15 -2.63
CA ARG A 98 -23.58 14.73 -2.56
C ARG A 98 -24.73 13.85 -3.07
N GLU A 99 -25.97 14.13 -2.67
CA GLU A 99 -27.16 13.41 -3.13
C GLU A 99 -27.38 13.57 -4.65
N LYS A 100 -27.23 14.79 -5.15
CA LYS A 100 -27.46 15.13 -6.57
C LYS A 100 -26.34 14.67 -7.50
N SER A 101 -25.12 14.50 -6.97
CA SER A 101 -23.95 14.00 -7.70
C SER A 101 -23.99 12.48 -8.03
N GLY A 102 -25.11 11.80 -7.74
CA GLY A 102 -25.26 10.35 -7.63
C GLY A 102 -24.43 9.49 -8.59
N LYS A 103 -23.73 8.48 -8.03
CA LYS A 103 -23.04 7.31 -8.64
C LYS A 103 -22.70 7.34 -10.15
N SER A 104 -22.30 8.49 -10.70
CA SER A 104 -21.74 8.53 -12.04
C SER A 104 -20.40 7.82 -12.00
N ARG A 105 -20.22 6.80 -12.84
CA ARG A 105 -19.01 5.98 -12.98
C ARG A 105 -17.78 6.75 -13.49
N THR A 106 -17.88 8.07 -13.66
CA THR A 106 -16.78 8.95 -14.06
C THR A 106 -16.22 9.72 -12.84
N SER A 107 -14.96 9.44 -12.55
CA SER A 107 -14.13 9.96 -11.46
C SER A 107 -13.85 11.48 -11.56
N SER A 108 -14.87 12.35 -11.50
CA SER A 108 -14.66 13.80 -11.48
C SER A 108 -15.40 14.58 -10.39
N ASN A 109 -16.35 13.98 -9.67
CA ASN A 109 -17.00 14.63 -8.53
C ASN A 109 -16.12 14.51 -7.27
N LYS A 110 -14.91 15.10 -7.32
CA LYS A 110 -14.11 15.30 -6.11
C LYS A 110 -14.85 16.31 -5.24
N THR A 111 -14.96 16.02 -3.94
CA THR A 111 -15.40 17.02 -2.96
C THR A 111 -14.59 18.30 -3.17
N PRO A 112 -15.22 19.50 -3.16
CA PRO A 112 -14.49 20.74 -3.32
C PRO A 112 -13.37 20.84 -2.29
N ARG A 113 -12.26 21.45 -2.69
CA ARG A 113 -11.14 21.69 -1.76
C ARG A 113 -11.60 22.69 -0.71
N SER A 114 -11.32 22.39 0.55
CA SER A 114 -11.62 23.30 1.65
C SER A 114 -10.78 24.58 1.55
N LEU A 115 -11.41 25.73 1.76
CA LEU A 115 -10.77 27.04 1.85
C LEU A 115 -10.13 27.31 3.22
N LEU A 116 -10.38 26.44 4.22
CA LEU A 116 -9.76 26.56 5.53
C LEU A 116 -8.23 26.52 5.41
N SER A 117 -7.54 27.45 6.07
CA SER A 117 -6.08 27.47 6.05
C SER A 117 -5.50 26.24 6.75
N MET A 118 -4.32 25.77 6.32
CA MET A 118 -3.65 24.64 6.97
C MET A 118 -3.31 24.95 8.44
N GLY A 119 -2.93 26.19 8.73
CA GLY A 119 -2.67 26.65 10.09
C GLY A 119 -3.93 26.63 10.96
N PHE A 120 -5.07 27.09 10.43
CA PHE A 120 -6.34 26.98 11.13
C PHE A 120 -6.77 25.53 11.33
N ALA A 121 -6.64 24.67 10.32
CA ALA A 121 -6.96 23.25 10.46
C ALA A 121 -6.14 22.57 11.58
N SER A 122 -4.85 22.92 11.70
CA SER A 122 -3.99 22.47 12.80
C SER A 122 -4.49 22.95 14.17
N THR A 123 -4.81 24.24 14.29
CA THR A 123 -5.33 24.85 15.52
C THR A 123 -6.69 24.27 15.91
N LEU A 124 -7.59 24.10 14.95
CA LEU A 124 -8.94 23.60 15.14
C LEU A 124 -8.92 22.16 15.67
N ILE A 125 -8.14 21.28 15.05
CA ILE A 125 -8.09 19.88 15.48
C ILE A 125 -7.41 19.74 16.86
N THR A 126 -6.42 20.58 17.14
CA THR A 126 -5.78 20.68 18.46
C THR A 126 -6.78 21.13 19.52
N ALA A 127 -7.59 22.15 19.22
CA ALA A 127 -8.62 22.64 20.12
C ALA A 127 -9.71 21.57 20.39
N ILE A 128 -10.14 20.85 19.36
CA ILE A 128 -11.17 19.82 19.48
C ILE A 128 -10.68 18.63 20.31
N PHE A 129 -9.46 18.13 20.08
CA PHE A 129 -9.00 16.89 20.71
C PHE A 129 -8.07 17.05 21.91
N ARG A 130 -7.19 18.07 21.96
CA ARG A 130 -6.16 18.19 23.01
C ARG A 130 -6.38 19.30 24.03
N ASP A 131 -7.11 20.37 23.70
CA ASP A 131 -7.25 21.54 24.59
C ASP A 131 -8.20 21.26 25.76
N ASN A 132 -7.67 20.88 26.92
CA ASN A 132 -8.45 20.63 28.13
C ASN A 132 -8.42 21.82 29.11
N ALA A 133 -8.15 23.03 28.65
CA ALA A 133 -8.13 24.20 29.52
C ALA A 133 -9.54 24.51 30.06
N GLN A 134 -9.68 24.56 31.39
CA GLN A 134 -10.97 24.74 32.05
C GLN A 134 -11.70 26.04 31.62
N SER A 135 -10.95 27.09 31.28
CA SER A 135 -11.49 28.37 30.80
C SER A 135 -12.10 28.29 29.40
N ARG A 136 -11.73 27.29 28.60
CA ARG A 136 -12.17 27.12 27.20
C ARG A 136 -13.16 25.98 27.03
N GLU A 137 -13.32 25.13 28.04
CA GLU A 137 -14.14 23.92 27.97
C GLU A 137 -15.60 24.21 27.63
N GLU A 138 -16.19 25.26 28.22
CA GLU A 138 -17.59 25.59 27.96
C GLU A 138 -17.83 25.94 26.48
N GLY A 139 -16.93 26.70 25.86
CA GLY A 139 -17.01 27.02 24.43
C GLY A 139 -16.70 25.81 23.54
N LEU A 140 -15.64 25.07 23.85
CA LEU A 140 -15.23 23.90 23.06
C LEU A 140 -16.24 22.76 23.11
N SER A 141 -17.01 22.63 24.21
CA SER A 141 -18.08 21.64 24.33
C SER A 141 -19.15 21.78 23.24
N VAL A 142 -19.41 23.01 22.76
CA VAL A 142 -20.34 23.29 21.64
C VAL A 142 -19.86 22.61 20.36
N LEU A 143 -18.56 22.67 20.08
CA LEU A 143 -17.97 22.05 18.89
C LEU A 143 -17.84 20.54 19.05
N ARG A 144 -17.40 20.06 20.22
CA ARG A 144 -17.16 18.64 20.52
C ARG A 144 -18.44 17.81 20.54
N SER A 145 -19.54 18.40 21.01
CA SER A 145 -20.85 17.73 21.03
C SER A 145 -21.43 17.51 19.63
N ASN A 146 -21.03 18.33 18.64
CA ASN A 146 -21.42 18.13 17.26
C ASN A 146 -20.49 17.13 16.54
N GLY A 147 -20.85 15.85 16.57
CA GLY A 147 -20.06 14.79 15.96
C GLY A 147 -19.91 14.88 14.42
N GLU A 148 -20.78 15.60 13.70
CA GLU A 148 -20.58 15.87 12.27
C GLU A 148 -19.51 16.94 12.06
N PHE A 149 -19.50 17.98 12.89
CA PHE A 149 -18.48 19.04 12.85
C PHE A 149 -17.09 18.48 13.15
N VAL A 150 -16.96 17.66 14.20
CA VAL A 150 -15.70 16.99 14.55
C VAL A 150 -15.16 16.15 13.38
N ARG A 151 -16.03 15.39 12.72
CA ARG A 151 -15.65 14.60 11.55
C ARG A 151 -15.28 15.48 10.36
N TYR A 152 -16.01 16.56 10.12
CA TYR A 152 -15.70 17.52 9.08
C TYR A 152 -14.31 18.14 9.30
N ALA A 153 -14.03 18.65 10.50
CA ALA A 153 -12.73 19.23 10.85
C ALA A 153 -11.58 18.24 10.60
N LEU A 154 -11.74 16.99 11.05
CA LEU A 154 -10.75 15.94 10.80
C LEU A 154 -10.62 15.60 9.30
N SER A 155 -11.73 15.58 8.56
CA SER A 155 -11.72 15.33 7.11
C SER A 155 -10.99 16.43 6.34
N VAL A 156 -11.13 17.69 6.75
CA VAL A 156 -10.39 18.82 6.19
C VAL A 156 -8.89 18.68 6.46
N VAL A 157 -8.49 18.33 7.69
CA VAL A 157 -7.09 18.05 8.04
C VAL A 157 -6.51 16.98 7.12
N VAL A 158 -7.21 15.86 6.96
CA VAL A 158 -6.78 14.77 6.08
C VAL A 158 -6.70 15.22 4.61
N GLN A 159 -7.67 16.00 4.13
CA GLN A 159 -7.67 16.56 2.77
C GLN A 159 -6.48 17.51 2.54
N LYS A 160 -6.14 18.36 3.51
CA LYS A 160 -4.99 19.29 3.43
C LYS A 160 -3.65 18.56 3.45
N ILE A 161 -3.50 17.53 4.28
CA ILE A 161 -2.31 16.68 4.28
C ILE A 161 -2.18 15.94 2.94
N GLN A 162 -3.28 15.40 2.41
CA GLN A 162 -3.28 14.77 1.09
C GLN A 162 -2.87 15.74 -0.02
N GLN A 163 -3.37 16.98 0.03
CA GLN A 163 -2.97 18.01 -0.91
C GLN A 163 -1.46 18.30 -0.85
N LEU A 164 -0.89 18.37 0.36
CA LEU A 164 0.53 18.59 0.56
C LEU A 164 1.36 17.39 0.03
N GLU A 165 0.92 16.17 0.26
CA GLU A 165 1.55 14.95 -0.26
C GLU A 165 1.60 14.98 -1.81
N GLU A 166 0.43 15.18 -2.45
CA GLU A 166 0.28 15.14 -3.91
C GLU A 166 0.98 16.31 -4.63
N THR A 167 0.83 17.53 -4.11
CA THR A 167 1.25 18.75 -4.84
C THR A 167 2.49 19.44 -4.27
N GLY A 168 2.87 19.13 -3.03
CA GLY A 168 3.98 19.79 -2.33
C GLY A 168 3.62 21.11 -1.65
N HIS A 169 2.39 21.61 -1.83
CA HIS A 169 1.91 22.86 -1.23
C HIS A 169 0.44 22.71 -0.79
N THR A 170 -0.07 23.65 0.00
CA THR A 170 -1.49 23.70 0.39
C THR A 170 -2.15 25.01 -0.03
N ASP A 171 -3.48 24.99 -0.16
CA ASP A 171 -4.25 26.22 -0.41
C ASP A 171 -4.33 27.07 0.87
N GLY A 172 -4.21 28.39 0.72
CA GLY A 172 -4.33 29.36 1.82
C GLY A 172 -3.00 30.00 2.22
N PRO A 173 -3.00 30.82 3.29
CA PRO A 173 -1.80 31.45 3.80
C PRO A 173 -0.76 30.41 4.22
N ASP A 174 0.51 30.73 4.01
CA ASP A 174 1.66 29.86 4.32
C ASP A 174 1.74 28.53 3.57
N GLY A 175 0.81 28.24 2.66
CA GLY A 175 0.75 26.95 2.00
C GLY A 175 1.92 26.63 1.07
N GLN A 176 2.69 27.65 0.68
CA GLN A 176 3.94 27.50 -0.07
C GLN A 176 5.19 27.43 0.83
N ASN A 177 5.06 27.73 2.13
CA ASN A 177 6.18 27.76 3.05
C ASN A 177 6.45 26.37 3.62
N ALA A 178 7.51 25.72 3.13
CA ALA A 178 7.87 24.35 3.50
C ALA A 178 8.15 24.18 5.01
N ASP A 179 8.75 25.17 5.67
CA ASP A 179 9.04 25.09 7.11
C ASP A 179 7.77 25.23 7.96
N ARG A 180 6.85 26.11 7.57
CA ARG A 180 5.54 26.21 8.24
C ARG A 180 4.71 24.96 7.99
N ALA A 181 4.68 24.45 6.76
CA ALA A 181 4.01 23.19 6.43
C ALA A 181 4.54 22.04 7.28
N PHE A 182 5.85 21.92 7.46
CA PHE A 182 6.44 20.90 8.32
C PHE A 182 6.02 21.06 9.79
N ARG A 183 5.99 22.28 10.34
CA ARG A 183 5.50 22.52 11.71
C ARG A 183 4.03 22.09 11.87
N PHE A 184 3.17 22.41 10.90
CA PHE A 184 1.79 21.96 10.91
C PHE A 184 1.68 20.42 10.87
N LEU A 185 2.55 19.74 10.11
CA LEU A 185 2.61 18.27 10.13
C LEU A 185 3.01 17.73 11.53
N CYS A 186 3.97 18.35 12.21
CA CYS A 186 4.33 17.97 13.59
C CYS A 186 3.15 18.11 14.55
N ASP A 187 2.46 19.25 14.52
CA ASP A 187 1.33 19.53 15.39
C ASP A 187 0.15 18.57 15.12
N MET A 188 -0.20 18.38 13.85
CA MET A 188 -1.24 17.43 13.46
C MET A 188 -0.86 15.99 13.86
N THR A 189 0.40 15.57 13.70
CA THR A 189 0.85 14.23 14.12
C THR A 189 0.62 14.00 15.61
N ARG A 190 1.02 14.96 16.46
CA ARG A 190 0.83 14.89 17.92
C ARG A 190 -0.64 14.70 18.32
N VAL A 191 -1.52 15.44 17.65
CA VAL A 191 -2.96 15.44 17.95
C VAL A 191 -3.63 14.16 17.45
N LEU A 192 -3.36 13.77 16.21
CA LEU A 192 -3.93 12.55 15.62
C LEU A 192 -3.47 11.29 16.35
N MET A 193 -2.18 11.23 16.73
CA MET A 193 -1.66 10.12 17.52
C MET A 193 -2.33 10.05 18.89
N TRP A 194 -2.38 11.17 19.61
CA TRP A 194 -3.03 11.21 20.92
C TRP A 194 -4.49 10.78 20.85
N ARG A 195 -5.22 11.24 19.83
CA ARG A 195 -6.63 10.87 19.63
C ARG A 195 -6.80 9.39 19.35
N TYR A 196 -5.90 8.79 18.56
CA TYR A 196 -5.93 7.37 18.24
C TYR A 196 -5.62 6.50 19.46
N THR A 197 -4.63 6.88 20.27
CA THR A 197 -4.19 6.06 21.41
C THR A 197 -5.07 6.18 22.65
N ASN A 198 -5.65 7.36 22.91
CA ASN A 198 -6.35 7.63 24.18
C ASN A 198 -7.87 7.45 24.11
N ILE A 199 -8.47 7.45 22.91
CA ILE A 199 -9.92 7.32 22.75
C ILE A 199 -10.21 6.05 21.94
N PRO A 200 -10.68 4.97 22.59
CA PRO A 200 -10.97 3.70 21.93
C PRO A 200 -12.06 3.84 20.85
N SER A 201 -11.91 3.11 19.74
CA SER A 201 -12.89 3.07 18.64
C SER A 201 -14.29 2.63 19.10
N VAL A 202 -14.37 1.77 20.12
CA VAL A 202 -15.63 1.28 20.71
C VAL A 202 -16.50 2.41 21.29
N VAL A 203 -15.86 3.49 21.78
CA VAL A 203 -16.57 4.68 22.28
C VAL A 203 -17.21 5.48 21.14
N GLU A 204 -16.69 5.35 19.92
CA GLU A 204 -17.22 6.03 18.72
C GLU A 204 -18.41 5.29 18.11
N GLU A 205 -18.40 3.95 18.14
CA GLU A 205 -19.41 3.12 17.47
C GLU A 205 -20.70 2.96 18.27
N ALA A 206 -20.67 3.16 19.60
CA ALA A 206 -21.83 3.07 20.49
C ALA A 206 -22.99 4.04 20.14
N GLY A 207 -22.78 5.00 19.22
CA GLY A 207 -23.77 6.00 18.83
C GLY A 207 -24.23 6.01 17.37
N ARG A 208 -23.75 5.14 16.46
CA ARG A 208 -23.99 5.32 15.01
C ARG A 208 -24.34 4.04 14.23
N LYS A 209 -25.37 4.15 13.39
CA LYS A 209 -25.88 3.09 12.48
C LYS A 209 -25.31 3.15 11.04
N GLU A 210 -24.45 4.12 10.71
CA GLU A 210 -23.96 4.31 9.33
C GLU A 210 -22.55 3.73 9.12
N LYS A 211 -22.37 3.06 7.98
CA LYS A 211 -21.09 2.55 7.43
C LYS A 211 -20.15 3.69 6.95
N ARG A 212 -19.96 4.76 7.73
CA ARG A 212 -18.95 5.79 7.45
C ARG A 212 -17.63 5.41 8.12
N CYS A 213 -16.50 5.94 7.62
CA CYS A 213 -15.22 5.80 8.29
C CYS A 213 -15.27 6.33 9.73
N SER A 214 -14.70 5.57 10.67
CA SER A 214 -14.57 5.99 12.07
C SER A 214 -13.57 7.15 12.20
N LEU A 215 -13.62 7.90 13.30
CA LEU A 215 -12.65 8.97 13.53
C LEU A 215 -11.26 8.37 13.76
N SER A 216 -11.17 7.20 14.41
CA SER A 216 -9.91 6.44 14.52
C SER A 216 -9.32 6.09 13.15
N GLN A 217 -10.13 5.62 12.19
CA GLN A 217 -9.68 5.36 10.83
C GLN A 217 -9.17 6.64 10.14
N LEU A 218 -9.89 7.76 10.26
CA LEU A 218 -9.46 9.04 9.69
C LEU A 218 -8.16 9.55 10.34
N CYS A 219 -7.97 9.34 11.65
CA CYS A 219 -6.72 9.69 12.34
C CYS A 219 -5.54 8.86 11.79
N LEU A 220 -5.70 7.55 11.64
CA LEU A 220 -4.68 6.69 11.04
C LEU A 220 -4.42 7.03 9.58
N GLU A 221 -5.46 7.36 8.81
CA GLU A 221 -5.33 7.79 7.43
C GLU A 221 -4.56 9.11 7.32
N GLY A 222 -4.82 10.05 8.24
CA GLY A 222 -4.06 11.28 8.40
C GLY A 222 -2.60 11.00 8.74
N LEU A 223 -2.34 10.21 9.78
CA LEU A 223 -0.97 9.84 10.19
C LEU A 223 -0.18 9.17 9.07
N LEU A 224 -0.77 8.21 8.35
CA LEU A 224 -0.14 7.56 7.21
C LEU A 224 0.28 8.58 6.14
N ARG A 225 -0.62 9.51 5.79
CA ARG A 225 -0.31 10.55 4.81
C ARG A 225 0.75 11.52 5.30
N ILE A 226 0.75 11.87 6.59
CA ILE A 226 1.82 12.70 7.17
C ILE A 226 3.17 11.99 7.03
N PHE A 227 3.24 10.69 7.37
CA PHE A 227 4.48 9.93 7.24
C PHE A 227 4.94 9.81 5.78
N ASN A 228 4.03 9.60 4.83
CA ASN A 228 4.37 9.60 3.41
C ASN A 228 4.85 10.98 2.93
N ALA A 229 4.15 12.05 3.29
CA ALA A 229 4.52 13.41 2.94
C ALA A 229 5.89 13.77 3.51
N CYS A 230 6.15 13.40 4.76
CA CYS A 230 7.45 13.57 5.42
C CYS A 230 8.54 12.78 4.68
N GLN A 231 8.31 11.50 4.36
CA GLN A 231 9.28 10.68 3.63
C GLN A 231 9.61 11.23 2.23
N GLN A 232 8.61 11.75 1.51
CA GLN A 232 8.79 12.25 0.15
C GLN A 232 9.37 13.66 0.08
N ARG A 233 9.03 14.53 1.04
CA ARG A 233 9.34 15.97 0.97
C ARG A 233 10.37 16.41 2.01
N PHE A 234 10.43 15.73 3.14
CA PHE A 234 11.30 16.06 4.27
C PHE A 234 12.06 14.82 4.79
N PRO A 235 12.80 14.10 3.92
CA PRO A 235 13.39 12.79 4.28
C PRO A 235 14.29 12.87 5.52
N ASP A 236 15.04 13.95 5.68
CA ASP A 236 15.95 14.14 6.82
C ASP A 236 15.25 14.59 8.11
N LYS A 237 13.96 14.96 8.04
CA LYS A 237 13.19 15.46 9.19
C LYS A 237 12.22 14.42 9.77
N MET A 238 12.26 13.16 9.32
CA MET A 238 11.40 12.10 9.89
C MET A 238 11.65 11.90 11.39
N THR A 239 12.91 11.87 11.81
CA THR A 239 13.25 11.78 13.24
C THR A 239 12.72 12.97 14.02
N GLN A 240 12.83 14.18 13.45
CA GLN A 240 12.30 15.40 14.07
C GLN A 240 10.77 15.35 14.19
N LEU A 241 10.07 14.80 13.18
CA LEU A 241 8.63 14.61 13.23
C LEU A 241 8.26 13.65 14.39
N LEU A 242 8.97 12.55 14.54
CA LEU A 242 8.69 11.56 15.58
C LEU A 242 9.05 12.08 16.97
N SER A 243 10.19 12.75 17.15
CA SER A 243 10.57 13.32 18.46
C SER A 243 9.64 14.43 18.91
N THR A 244 9.01 15.18 17.98
CA THR A 244 8.00 16.15 18.40
C THR A 244 6.83 15.51 19.14
N MET A 245 6.52 14.23 18.89
CA MET A 245 5.41 13.53 19.53
C MET A 245 5.67 13.19 21.02
N GLU A 246 6.93 13.20 21.47
CA GLU A 246 7.37 12.93 22.86
C GLU A 246 7.32 14.14 23.78
N ALA A 247 7.13 15.37 23.27
CA ALA A 247 7.14 16.58 24.08
C ALA A 247 5.89 16.73 24.98
N ALA A 248 5.79 15.85 25.98
CA ALA A 248 5.13 16.04 27.25
C ALA A 248 5.96 15.25 28.28
N GLU A 249 6.80 16.00 29.00
CA GLU A 249 7.56 15.63 30.20
C GLU A 249 8.99 15.10 30.00
N ASP A 250 9.91 15.92 30.52
CA ASP A 250 11.31 15.72 30.90
C ASP A 250 12.45 15.66 29.86
N ASP A 251 13.53 16.34 30.26
CA ASP A 251 14.86 16.38 29.66
C ASP A 251 15.39 14.95 29.39
N ALA A 252 15.10 14.44 28.20
CA ALA A 252 15.81 13.28 27.68
C ALA A 252 16.96 13.76 26.80
N GLU A 253 18.17 13.31 27.13
CA GLU A 253 19.36 13.30 26.28
C GLU A 253 18.97 12.93 24.85
N GLN A 254 19.69 13.42 23.83
CA GLN A 254 19.43 13.10 22.41
C GLN A 254 19.25 11.58 22.23
N GLU A 255 18.01 11.10 22.29
CA GLU A 255 17.70 9.69 22.05
C GLU A 255 18.13 9.38 20.63
N ASP A 256 18.74 8.21 20.43
CA ASP A 256 19.13 7.76 19.10
C ASP A 256 17.87 7.79 18.21
N ALA A 257 17.99 8.41 17.04
CA ALA A 257 16.93 8.49 16.05
C ALA A 257 16.28 7.13 15.75
N SER A 258 17.07 6.06 15.84
CA SER A 258 16.60 4.68 15.67
C SER A 258 15.74 4.17 16.84
N GLU A 259 15.93 4.67 18.06
CA GLU A 259 15.16 4.27 19.24
C GLU A 259 13.78 4.91 19.25
N VAL A 260 13.70 6.23 19.04
CA VAL A 260 12.44 6.97 18.90
C VAL A 260 11.56 6.36 17.79
N ASN A 261 12.13 6.10 16.62
CA ASN A 261 11.38 5.47 15.53
C ASN A 261 10.87 4.07 15.91
N TYR A 262 11.72 3.26 16.56
CA TYR A 262 11.34 1.92 16.95
C TYR A 262 10.29 1.89 18.08
N PHE A 263 10.27 2.88 18.97
CA PHE A 263 9.21 3.08 19.96
C PHE A 263 7.84 3.24 19.29
N TYR A 264 7.73 4.10 18.27
CA TYR A 264 6.47 4.27 17.52
C TYR A 264 6.08 3.03 16.73
N ILE A 265 7.05 2.33 16.13
CA ILE A 265 6.80 1.02 15.51
C ILE A 265 6.16 0.07 16.53
N ARG A 266 6.71 -0.04 17.75
CA ARG A 266 6.11 -0.88 18.80
C ARG A 266 4.70 -0.46 19.18
N GLN A 267 4.40 0.83 19.21
CA GLN A 267 3.03 1.30 19.48
C GLN A 267 2.05 0.83 18.41
N PHE A 268 2.37 1.00 17.12
CA PHE A 268 1.53 0.54 16.02
C PHE A 268 1.46 -0.99 15.91
N GLN A 269 2.55 -1.69 16.24
CA GLN A 269 2.55 -3.15 16.37
C GLN A 269 1.58 -3.62 17.45
N ARG A 270 1.55 -2.94 18.60
CA ARG A 270 0.64 -3.26 19.72
C ARG A 270 -0.81 -2.98 19.34
N ALA A 271 -1.08 -1.85 18.70
CA ALA A 271 -2.41 -1.51 18.18
C ALA A 271 -2.90 -2.54 17.16
N LEU A 272 -2.04 -2.97 16.23
CA LEU A 272 -2.37 -4.04 15.30
C LEU A 272 -2.64 -5.34 16.03
N PHE A 273 -1.76 -5.75 16.96
CA PHE A 273 -1.96 -6.98 17.71
C PHE A 273 -3.28 -6.99 18.48
N THR A 274 -3.69 -5.87 19.09
CA THR A 274 -5.00 -5.75 19.74
C THR A 274 -6.14 -6.01 18.76
N GLN A 275 -6.09 -5.46 17.54
CA GLN A 275 -7.08 -5.72 16.48
C GLN A 275 -7.08 -7.19 16.03
N LEU A 276 -5.91 -7.83 15.97
CA LEU A 276 -5.77 -9.23 15.57
C LEU A 276 -6.19 -10.22 16.68
N SER A 277 -6.08 -9.82 17.94
CA SER A 277 -6.45 -10.63 19.11
C SER A 277 -7.93 -10.50 19.51
N GLY A 278 -8.66 -9.54 18.92
CA GLY A 278 -10.08 -9.33 19.16
C GLY A 278 -10.95 -10.44 18.58
N SER A 279 -12.26 -10.40 18.86
CA SER A 279 -13.20 -11.34 18.24
C SER A 279 -13.30 -11.08 16.72
N GLU A 280 -13.64 -12.09 15.92
CA GLU A 280 -13.80 -11.91 14.46
C GLU A 280 -14.88 -10.87 14.10
N GLU A 281 -15.86 -10.64 14.99
CA GLU A 281 -16.91 -9.62 14.79
C GLU A 281 -16.40 -8.19 14.99
N ASP A 282 -15.32 -8.01 15.77
CA ASP A 282 -14.72 -6.70 16.07
C ASP A 282 -13.58 -6.33 15.10
N PHE A 283 -13.21 -7.22 14.17
CA PHE A 283 -12.06 -7.00 13.29
C PHE A 283 -12.33 -5.89 12.26
N ASN A 284 -11.62 -4.77 12.41
CA ASN A 284 -11.67 -3.67 11.46
C ASN A 284 -10.58 -3.80 10.39
N SER A 285 -10.92 -4.46 9.28
CA SER A 285 -10.03 -4.68 8.12
C SER A 285 -9.34 -3.40 7.62
N ARG A 286 -10.06 -2.28 7.54
CA ARG A 286 -9.51 -1.02 7.03
C ARG A 286 -8.48 -0.42 7.98
N GLU A 287 -8.77 -0.46 9.27
CA GLU A 287 -7.83 -0.02 10.32
C GLU A 287 -6.57 -0.88 10.32
N ALA A 288 -6.71 -2.21 10.28
CA ALA A 288 -5.57 -3.12 10.20
C ALA A 288 -4.67 -2.86 8.97
N GLN A 289 -5.27 -2.57 7.81
CA GLN A 289 -4.52 -2.18 6.61
C GLN A 289 -3.76 -0.87 6.76
N LEU A 290 -4.36 0.14 7.39
CA LEU A 290 -3.70 1.42 7.66
C LEU A 290 -2.50 1.23 8.60
N LEU A 291 -2.68 0.44 9.67
CA LEU A 291 -1.60 0.09 10.60
C LEU A 291 -0.44 -0.62 9.92
N VAL A 292 -0.71 -1.63 9.08
CA VAL A 292 0.33 -2.32 8.29
C VAL A 292 1.04 -1.35 7.33
N SER A 293 0.31 -0.42 6.73
CA SER A 293 0.88 0.59 5.84
C SER A 293 1.79 1.56 6.59
N ILE A 294 1.39 2.01 7.78
CA ILE A 294 2.23 2.85 8.66
C ILE A 294 3.52 2.10 9.04
N LEU A 295 3.40 0.83 9.45
CA LEU A 295 4.56 -0.01 9.77
C LEU A 295 5.50 -0.18 8.57
N ALA A 296 4.98 -0.28 7.34
CA ALA A 296 5.79 -0.33 6.12
C ALA A 296 6.51 1.00 5.83
N VAL A 297 5.95 2.14 6.20
CA VAL A 297 6.62 3.45 6.06
C VAL A 297 7.71 3.60 7.11
N LEU A 298 7.41 3.36 8.39
CA LEU A 298 8.35 3.55 9.50
C LEU A 298 9.51 2.56 9.47
N SER A 299 9.26 1.31 9.05
CA SER A 299 10.32 0.29 8.97
C SER A 299 11.38 0.60 7.90
N ARG A 300 11.07 1.41 6.88
CA ARG A 300 12.05 1.88 5.90
C ARG A 300 13.09 2.84 6.49
N GLN A 301 12.82 3.39 7.67
CA GLN A 301 13.73 4.27 8.40
C GLN A 301 14.68 3.48 9.33
N LEU A 302 14.49 2.17 9.48
CA LEU A 302 15.37 1.33 10.28
C LEU A 302 16.58 0.86 9.45
N GLN A 303 17.76 0.90 10.06
CA GLN A 303 18.96 0.35 9.41
C GLN A 303 18.87 -1.19 9.36
N PRO A 304 19.11 -1.85 8.20
CA PRO A 304 19.00 -3.31 8.07
C PRO A 304 19.90 -4.12 9.02
N THR A 305 21.01 -3.54 9.48
CA THR A 305 21.97 -4.15 10.42
C THR A 305 21.60 -3.93 11.89
N SER A 306 20.58 -3.12 12.19
CA SER A 306 20.19 -2.77 13.56
C SER A 306 19.44 -3.89 14.27
N LYS A 307 19.51 -3.91 15.61
CA LYS A 307 18.72 -4.84 16.44
C LYS A 307 17.21 -4.59 16.28
N GLN A 308 16.83 -3.33 16.10
CA GLN A 308 15.46 -2.86 15.91
C GLN A 308 14.86 -3.43 14.62
N PHE A 309 15.63 -3.44 13.53
CA PHE A 309 15.22 -4.06 12.27
C PHE A 309 15.01 -5.57 12.43
N VAL A 310 15.92 -6.27 13.11
CA VAL A 310 15.78 -7.71 13.41
C VAL A 310 14.53 -7.99 14.24
N GLN A 311 14.21 -7.14 15.23
CA GLN A 311 12.98 -7.28 16.01
C GLN A 311 11.72 -7.05 15.15
N MET A 312 11.74 -6.06 14.25
CA MET A 312 10.63 -5.78 13.33
C MET A 312 10.34 -6.98 12.41
N ILE A 313 11.36 -7.51 11.72
CA ILE A 313 11.16 -8.67 10.83
C ILE A 313 10.75 -9.93 11.60
N THR A 314 11.35 -10.18 12.76
CA THR A 314 10.99 -11.35 13.59
C THR A 314 9.53 -11.29 14.02
N TRP A 315 9.05 -10.11 14.42
CA TRP A 315 7.66 -9.88 14.75
C TRP A 315 6.73 -10.06 13.54
N THR A 316 7.08 -9.54 12.36
CA THR A 316 6.28 -9.70 11.15
C THR A 316 6.18 -11.18 10.74
N VAL A 317 7.29 -11.92 10.79
CA VAL A 317 7.29 -13.37 10.54
C VAL A 317 6.37 -14.08 11.54
N LYS A 318 6.46 -13.76 12.83
CA LYS A 318 5.61 -14.35 13.87
C LYS A 318 4.12 -14.16 13.57
N ILE A 319 3.71 -12.95 13.22
CA ILE A 319 2.30 -12.69 12.87
C ILE A 319 1.85 -13.50 11.65
N CYS A 320 2.65 -13.53 10.58
CA CYS A 320 2.29 -14.33 9.39
C CYS A 320 2.20 -15.83 9.69
N LYS A 321 2.94 -16.33 10.68
CA LYS A 321 2.93 -17.74 11.09
C LYS A 321 1.77 -18.10 12.01
N GLU A 322 1.45 -17.24 12.96
CA GLU A 322 0.51 -17.56 14.05
C GLU A 322 -0.92 -17.11 13.76
N THR A 323 -1.11 -16.15 12.86
CA THR A 323 -2.44 -15.53 12.66
C THR A 323 -3.07 -15.90 11.33
N SER A 324 -4.29 -16.43 11.38
CA SER A 324 -5.12 -16.75 10.22
C SER A 324 -6.27 -15.74 10.11
N PHE A 325 -6.38 -15.05 8.98
CA PHE A 325 -7.49 -14.16 8.69
C PHE A 325 -8.07 -14.44 7.31
N GLU A 326 -9.37 -14.22 7.18
CA GLU A 326 -10.12 -14.43 5.95
C GLU A 326 -10.29 -13.16 5.09
N ASP A 327 -9.45 -12.14 5.31
CA ASP A 327 -9.43 -10.90 4.53
C ASP A 327 -8.26 -10.87 3.52
N PRO A 328 -8.54 -11.01 2.20
CA PRO A 328 -7.54 -10.94 1.15
C PRO A 328 -6.78 -9.62 1.12
N THR A 329 -7.43 -8.50 1.45
CA THR A 329 -6.82 -7.16 1.33
C THR A 329 -5.81 -6.89 2.46
N PHE A 330 -6.14 -7.29 3.69
CA PHE A 330 -5.19 -7.29 4.80
C PHE A 330 -4.01 -8.25 4.56
N SER A 331 -4.29 -9.50 4.13
CA SER A 331 -3.25 -10.50 3.82
C SER A 331 -2.25 -10.00 2.79
N LYS A 332 -2.72 -9.31 1.74
CA LYS A 332 -1.86 -8.66 0.75
C LYS A 332 -0.89 -7.67 1.39
N GLY A 333 -1.40 -6.77 2.23
CA GLY A 333 -0.59 -5.75 2.90
C GLY A 333 0.46 -6.38 3.82
N LEU A 334 0.06 -7.40 4.59
CA LEU A 334 0.94 -8.08 5.53
C LEU A 334 2.06 -8.87 4.82
N LEU A 335 1.73 -9.59 3.74
CA LEU A 335 2.73 -10.29 2.92
C LEU A 335 3.67 -9.30 2.21
N SER A 336 3.16 -8.16 1.73
CA SER A 336 3.98 -7.10 1.15
C SER A 336 4.97 -6.54 2.18
N LEU A 337 4.54 -6.30 3.42
CA LEU A 337 5.42 -5.88 4.52
C LEU A 337 6.49 -6.95 4.79
N LEU A 338 6.07 -8.23 4.90
CA LEU A 338 6.98 -9.35 5.12
C LEU A 338 8.08 -9.39 4.06
N PHE A 339 7.74 -9.38 2.76
CA PHE A 339 8.73 -9.42 1.69
C PHE A 339 9.64 -8.18 1.70
N SER A 340 9.09 -6.99 1.94
CA SER A 340 9.89 -5.75 1.97
C SER A 340 11.00 -5.78 3.04
N LEU A 341 10.72 -6.38 4.20
CA LEU A 341 11.69 -6.55 5.27
C LEU A 341 12.63 -7.73 4.99
N HIS A 342 12.10 -8.85 4.50
CA HIS A 342 12.86 -10.07 4.33
C HIS A 342 13.99 -9.92 3.33
N VAL A 343 13.74 -9.26 2.19
CA VAL A 343 14.75 -9.04 1.14
C VAL A 343 15.97 -8.27 1.67
N LEU A 344 15.78 -7.36 2.62
CA LEU A 344 16.88 -6.61 3.24
C LEU A 344 17.63 -7.41 4.33
N TYR A 345 17.02 -8.47 4.85
CA TYR A 345 17.60 -9.33 5.89
C TYR A 345 18.37 -10.52 5.29
N LYS A 346 17.74 -11.27 4.38
CA LYS A 346 18.32 -12.45 3.72
C LYS A 346 17.58 -12.78 2.42
N SER A 347 18.13 -13.69 1.61
CA SER A 347 17.46 -14.13 0.38
C SER A 347 16.04 -14.65 0.66
N PRO A 348 15.02 -14.20 -0.08
CA PRO A 348 13.62 -14.64 0.08
C PRO A 348 13.38 -16.05 -0.45
N ALA A 349 14.37 -16.73 -1.02
CA ALA A 349 14.25 -18.04 -1.64
C ALA A 349 13.56 -19.10 -0.75
N GLY A 350 13.98 -19.22 0.52
CA GLY A 350 13.36 -20.18 1.45
C GLY A 350 11.92 -19.81 1.81
N LEU A 351 11.66 -18.51 2.01
CA LEU A 351 10.32 -18.00 2.29
C LEU A 351 9.36 -18.23 1.12
N LEU A 352 9.82 -18.04 -0.12
CA LEU A 352 9.04 -18.31 -1.33
C LEU A 352 8.64 -19.77 -1.40
N LEU A 353 9.57 -20.70 -1.13
CA LEU A 353 9.29 -22.12 -1.13
C LEU A 353 8.24 -22.50 -0.07
N GLU A 354 8.44 -22.07 1.17
CA GLU A 354 7.49 -22.33 2.28
C GLU A 354 6.08 -21.80 1.94
N LEU A 355 5.98 -20.61 1.34
CA LEU A 355 4.69 -20.03 0.94
C LEU A 355 4.06 -20.76 -0.26
N CYS A 356 4.86 -21.18 -1.25
CA CYS A 356 4.35 -21.97 -2.37
C CYS A 356 3.81 -23.33 -1.91
N GLN A 357 4.50 -23.96 -0.97
CA GLN A 357 4.08 -25.20 -0.35
C GLN A 357 2.77 -25.05 0.42
N ASP A 358 2.62 -23.99 1.21
CA ASP A 358 1.37 -23.68 1.89
C ASP A 358 0.24 -23.39 0.89
N ILE A 359 0.52 -22.67 -0.21
CA ILE A 359 -0.47 -22.43 -1.26
C ILE A 359 -0.91 -23.75 -1.91
N HIS A 360 0.06 -24.64 -2.19
CA HIS A 360 -0.19 -25.94 -2.78
C HIS A 360 -1.01 -26.85 -1.84
N SER A 361 -0.65 -26.91 -0.56
CA SER A 361 -1.36 -27.70 0.45
C SER A 361 -2.81 -27.24 0.65
N GLN A 362 -3.03 -25.93 0.54
CA GLN A 362 -4.35 -25.33 0.65
C GLN A 362 -5.16 -25.61 -0.62
N LEU A 363 -4.69 -25.20 -1.80
CA LEU A 363 -5.49 -25.25 -3.02
C LEU A 363 -5.58 -26.66 -3.64
N GLY A 364 -4.71 -27.59 -3.23
CA GLY A 364 -4.66 -28.96 -3.74
C GLY A 364 -3.85 -29.09 -5.03
N ASP A 365 -3.62 -30.34 -5.46
CA ASP A 365 -2.92 -30.67 -6.70
C ASP A 365 -3.89 -30.69 -7.90
N ILE A 366 -3.35 -30.52 -9.10
CA ILE A 366 -4.06 -30.69 -10.38
C ILE A 366 -4.43 -32.15 -10.60
N ASP A 367 -3.58 -33.08 -10.15
CA ASP A 367 -3.91 -34.49 -10.12
C ASP A 367 -4.81 -34.78 -8.90
N GLN A 368 -6.06 -35.14 -9.17
CA GLN A 368 -7.06 -35.39 -8.13
C GLN A 368 -6.75 -36.63 -7.29
N ASP A 369 -5.89 -37.53 -7.79
CA ASP A 369 -5.49 -38.75 -7.11
C ASP A 369 -4.25 -38.53 -6.22
N MET A 370 -3.63 -37.33 -6.26
CA MET A 370 -2.48 -36.98 -5.43
C MET A 370 -2.91 -36.38 -4.09
N GLU A 371 -2.57 -37.06 -2.99
CA GLU A 371 -2.69 -36.48 -1.65
C GLU A 371 -1.52 -35.52 -1.37
N VAL A 372 -1.81 -34.22 -1.32
CA VAL A 372 -0.82 -33.21 -0.93
C VAL A 372 -0.59 -33.25 0.57
N GLU A 373 0.67 -33.29 0.99
CA GLU A 373 1.03 -33.16 2.40
C GLU A 373 0.50 -31.85 2.98
N LYS A 374 -0.15 -31.93 4.15
CA LYS A 374 -0.66 -30.74 4.85
C LYS A 374 0.50 -29.96 5.45
N GLN A 375 1.04 -29.03 4.68
CA GLN A 375 2.02 -28.05 5.13
C GLN A 375 1.30 -26.76 5.55
N ALA A 376 1.71 -26.21 6.69
CA ALA A 376 1.13 -25.00 7.29
C ALA A 376 2.23 -24.18 7.97
N HIS A 377 3.19 -23.72 7.18
CA HIS A 377 4.28 -22.87 7.65
C HIS A 377 3.79 -21.48 8.06
N PHE A 378 2.81 -20.94 7.33
CA PHE A 378 2.21 -19.62 7.53
C PHE A 378 0.68 -19.69 7.59
N ALA A 379 0.11 -19.47 8.79
CA ALA A 379 -1.35 -19.44 8.99
C ALA A 379 -2.07 -18.35 8.18
N VAL A 380 -1.34 -17.32 7.72
CA VAL A 380 -1.89 -16.29 6.83
C VAL A 380 -2.38 -16.84 5.48
N VAL A 381 -1.87 -18.02 5.06
CA VAL A 381 -2.26 -18.70 3.83
C VAL A 381 -3.37 -19.71 4.15
N ASN A 382 -4.58 -19.41 3.68
CA ASN A 382 -5.76 -20.26 3.81
C ASN A 382 -6.60 -20.22 2.52
N MET A 383 -7.69 -20.97 2.48
CA MET A 383 -8.59 -21.05 1.32
C MET A 383 -9.04 -19.71 0.72
N LYS A 384 -9.15 -18.65 1.53
CA LYS A 384 -9.63 -17.33 1.08
C LYS A 384 -8.48 -16.39 0.72
N THR A 385 -7.29 -16.60 1.30
CA THR A 385 -6.11 -15.75 1.08
C THR A 385 -5.09 -16.34 0.09
N ALA A 386 -5.15 -17.65 -0.20
CA ALA A 386 -4.18 -18.34 -1.06
C ALA A 386 -4.03 -17.71 -2.44
N THR A 387 -5.14 -17.26 -3.06
CA THR A 387 -5.11 -16.51 -4.34
C THR A 387 -4.29 -15.23 -4.23
N THR A 388 -4.47 -14.47 -3.14
CA THR A 388 -3.70 -13.24 -2.90
C THR A 388 -2.24 -13.57 -2.61
N ALA A 389 -1.98 -14.58 -1.79
CA ALA A 389 -0.62 -15.04 -1.48
C ALA A 389 0.12 -15.45 -2.75
N THR A 390 -0.54 -16.18 -3.65
CA THR A 390 -0.02 -16.56 -4.97
C THR A 390 0.46 -15.33 -5.74
N LEU A 391 -0.38 -14.29 -5.85
CA LEU A 391 0.01 -13.06 -6.55
C LEU A 391 1.18 -12.33 -5.88
N GLN A 392 1.28 -12.36 -4.55
CA GLN A 392 2.40 -11.75 -3.83
C GLN A 392 3.71 -12.53 -4.02
N VAL A 393 3.66 -13.86 -3.95
CA VAL A 393 4.80 -14.74 -4.24
C VAL A 393 5.27 -14.52 -5.68
N LEU A 394 4.36 -14.55 -6.66
CA LEU A 394 4.72 -14.33 -8.07
C LEU A 394 5.33 -12.96 -8.31
N SER A 395 4.80 -11.90 -7.70
CA SER A 395 5.40 -10.57 -7.77
C SER A 395 6.79 -10.51 -7.14
N GLN A 396 7.07 -11.34 -6.14
CA GLN A 396 8.40 -11.40 -5.52
C GLN A 396 9.37 -12.26 -6.34
N VAL A 397 8.89 -13.33 -7.00
CA VAL A 397 9.67 -14.10 -7.99
C VAL A 397 10.12 -13.19 -9.12
N ASP A 398 9.23 -12.36 -9.65
CA ASP A 398 9.51 -11.37 -10.71
C ASP A 398 10.72 -10.47 -10.35
N LYS A 399 10.73 -9.91 -9.13
CA LYS A 399 11.85 -9.09 -8.61
C LYS A 399 13.14 -9.88 -8.44
N VAL A 400 13.06 -11.14 -7.99
CA VAL A 400 14.24 -12.01 -7.89
C VAL A 400 14.82 -12.30 -9.27
N LEU A 401 13.97 -12.48 -10.28
CA LEU A 401 14.41 -12.66 -11.67
C LEU A 401 15.06 -11.38 -12.22
N ASP A 402 14.54 -10.18 -11.91
CA ASP A 402 15.18 -8.90 -12.24
C ASP A 402 16.62 -8.81 -11.70
N GLU A 403 16.82 -9.17 -10.43
CA GLU A 403 18.15 -9.17 -9.79
C GLU A 403 19.09 -10.17 -10.47
N VAL A 404 18.60 -11.36 -10.80
CA VAL A 404 19.37 -12.39 -11.50
C VAL A 404 19.75 -11.94 -12.91
N ASP A 405 18.80 -11.39 -13.69
CA ASP A 405 19.07 -10.89 -15.04
C ASP A 405 20.09 -9.74 -15.01
N TRP A 406 19.97 -8.83 -14.04
CA TRP A 406 20.96 -7.76 -13.83
C TRP A 406 22.35 -8.32 -13.52
N LEU A 407 22.45 -9.34 -12.65
CA LEU A 407 23.74 -9.99 -12.34
C LEU A 407 24.35 -10.67 -13.57
N ILE A 408 23.55 -11.37 -14.37
CA ILE A 408 24.01 -12.02 -15.62
C ILE A 408 24.48 -10.97 -16.62
N ALA A 409 23.72 -9.88 -16.81
CA ALA A 409 24.08 -8.78 -17.71
C ALA A 409 25.40 -8.11 -17.29
N ARG A 410 25.56 -7.84 -15.99
CA ARG A 410 26.79 -7.27 -15.43
C ARG A 410 27.99 -8.18 -15.71
N ARG A 411 27.84 -9.50 -15.57
CA ARG A 411 28.91 -10.46 -15.86
C ARG A 411 29.26 -10.54 -17.35
N LYS A 412 28.27 -10.54 -18.25
CA LYS A 412 28.50 -10.45 -19.70
C LYS A 412 29.38 -9.26 -20.09
N GLY A 413 29.19 -8.11 -19.42
CA GLY A 413 30.01 -6.91 -19.63
C GLY A 413 31.49 -7.09 -19.23
N HIS A 414 31.76 -7.77 -18.11
CA HIS A 414 33.13 -8.03 -17.65
C HIS A 414 33.87 -9.00 -18.57
N THR A 415 33.21 -10.06 -19.04
CA THR A 415 33.81 -11.02 -20.00
C THR A 415 34.14 -10.39 -21.37
N ALA A 416 33.54 -9.24 -21.70
CA ALA A 416 33.89 -8.48 -22.90
C ALA A 416 35.10 -7.55 -22.68
N SER A 417 35.30 -7.04 -21.46
CA SER A 417 36.42 -6.16 -21.08
C SER A 417 37.74 -6.90 -20.91
N ASP A 418 37.70 -8.13 -20.39
CA ASP A 418 38.89 -9.02 -20.24
C ASP A 418 39.53 -9.40 -21.60
N LYS A 419 38.91 -9.05 -22.72
CA LYS A 419 39.51 -9.17 -24.06
C LYS A 419 40.59 -8.11 -24.34
N SER A 420 40.80 -7.11 -23.47
CA SER A 420 41.67 -5.96 -23.75
C SER A 420 42.87 -5.73 -22.81
N GLY A 421 43.14 -6.60 -21.82
CA GLY A 421 44.21 -6.33 -20.84
C GLY A 421 44.97 -7.57 -20.34
N SER A 422 46.26 -7.63 -20.70
CA SER A 422 47.41 -8.32 -20.08
C SER A 422 47.28 -9.77 -19.57
N ALA A 423 48.18 -10.61 -20.09
CA ALA A 423 48.36 -12.03 -19.85
C ALA A 423 48.96 -12.44 -18.47
N GLU A 424 48.59 -11.80 -17.36
CA GLU A 424 49.17 -12.11 -16.03
C GLU A 424 48.18 -12.59 -14.95
N ALA A 425 46.91 -12.85 -15.28
CA ALA A 425 45.93 -13.38 -14.32
C ALA A 425 45.84 -14.93 -14.26
N SER A 426 46.87 -15.66 -14.68
CA SER A 426 46.83 -17.13 -14.83
C SER A 426 46.96 -17.95 -13.54
N GLN A 427 46.74 -17.38 -12.34
CA GLN A 427 46.77 -18.15 -11.07
C GLN A 427 45.48 -18.12 -10.24
N ALA A 428 44.38 -17.52 -10.72
CA ALA A 428 43.08 -17.55 -10.02
C ALA A 428 42.01 -18.45 -10.69
N ALA A 429 42.39 -19.28 -11.68
CA ALA A 429 41.47 -20.01 -12.54
C ALA A 429 40.68 -21.19 -11.90
N GLY A 430 40.80 -21.39 -10.57
CA GLY A 430 40.19 -22.52 -9.85
C GLY A 430 39.05 -22.16 -8.88
N GLN A 431 38.83 -20.89 -8.55
CA GLN A 431 37.73 -20.50 -7.67
C GLN A 431 36.51 -20.14 -8.50
N GLN A 432 35.46 -20.98 -8.45
CA GLN A 432 34.14 -20.65 -9.01
C GLN A 432 33.73 -19.24 -8.59
N ASP A 433 33.36 -18.41 -9.55
CA ASP A 433 32.92 -17.04 -9.28
C ASP A 433 31.76 -17.09 -8.26
N PRO A 434 31.91 -16.47 -7.08
CA PRO A 434 30.87 -16.47 -6.05
C PRO A 434 29.52 -15.92 -6.56
N ALA A 435 29.54 -15.03 -7.56
CA ALA A 435 28.31 -14.51 -8.17
C ALA A 435 27.62 -15.54 -9.07
N GLU A 436 28.37 -16.32 -9.86
CA GLU A 436 27.79 -17.40 -10.69
C GLU A 436 27.16 -18.48 -9.81
N LYS A 437 27.82 -18.81 -8.70
CA LYS A 437 27.29 -19.71 -7.68
C LYS A 437 25.99 -19.16 -7.08
N ALA A 438 25.95 -17.87 -6.73
CA ALA A 438 24.76 -17.23 -6.18
C ALA A 438 23.59 -17.24 -7.17
N VAL A 439 23.82 -16.87 -8.43
CA VAL A 439 22.80 -16.90 -9.51
C VAL A 439 22.23 -18.30 -9.68
N THR A 440 23.09 -19.32 -9.74
CA THR A 440 22.66 -20.71 -9.93
C THR A 440 21.83 -21.23 -8.75
N LEU A 441 22.21 -20.86 -7.52
CA LEU A 441 21.46 -21.23 -6.32
C LEU A 441 20.10 -20.51 -6.25
N GLN A 442 20.06 -19.21 -6.54
CA GLN A 442 18.84 -18.42 -6.50
C GLN A 442 17.83 -18.93 -7.54
N LEU A 443 18.28 -19.19 -8.78
CA LEU A 443 17.44 -19.79 -9.80
C LEU A 443 16.96 -21.18 -9.39
N GLY A 444 17.84 -22.02 -8.82
CA GLY A 444 17.45 -23.34 -8.34
C GLY A 444 16.30 -23.28 -7.34
N SER A 445 16.37 -22.37 -6.36
CA SER A 445 15.29 -22.17 -5.39
C SER A 445 14.00 -21.65 -6.02
N VAL A 446 14.09 -20.72 -6.97
CA VAL A 446 12.91 -20.22 -7.72
C VAL A 446 12.25 -21.34 -8.52
N LEU A 447 13.04 -22.21 -9.18
CA LEU A 447 12.49 -23.35 -9.92
C LEU A 447 11.75 -24.32 -8.99
N THR A 448 12.30 -24.62 -7.80
CA THR A 448 11.61 -25.47 -6.82
C THR A 448 10.31 -24.83 -6.33
N ALA A 449 10.32 -23.52 -6.02
CA ALA A 449 9.12 -22.81 -5.59
C ALA A 449 8.04 -22.74 -6.69
N LEU A 450 8.44 -22.51 -7.95
CA LEU A 450 7.50 -22.51 -9.08
C LEU A 450 6.97 -23.91 -9.39
N ASN A 451 7.77 -24.96 -9.18
CA ASN A 451 7.33 -26.34 -9.37
C ASN A 451 6.14 -26.70 -8.46
N GLU A 452 6.13 -26.22 -7.21
CA GLU A 452 4.97 -26.37 -6.31
C GLU A 452 3.73 -25.65 -6.87
N LEU A 453 3.87 -24.40 -7.33
CA LEU A 453 2.73 -23.63 -7.88
C LEU A 453 2.18 -24.20 -9.18
N VAL A 454 3.04 -24.78 -10.02
CA VAL A 454 2.65 -25.41 -11.30
C VAL A 454 1.86 -26.69 -11.09
N GLN A 455 2.06 -27.39 -9.97
CA GLN A 455 1.26 -28.56 -9.59
C GLN A 455 -0.04 -28.16 -8.86
N THR A 456 -0.12 -26.92 -8.36
CA THR A 456 -1.28 -26.45 -7.61
C THR A 456 -2.52 -26.24 -8.50
N ALA A 457 -3.70 -26.67 -8.04
CA ALA A 457 -5.01 -26.44 -8.66
C ALA A 457 -5.48 -24.97 -8.52
N LEU A 458 -4.81 -24.07 -9.22
CA LEU A 458 -5.11 -22.64 -9.22
C LEU A 458 -6.43 -22.34 -9.96
N LEU A 459 -7.29 -21.53 -9.32
CA LEU A 459 -8.53 -21.07 -9.94
C LEU A 459 -8.26 -20.31 -11.27
N PRO A 460 -9.00 -20.61 -12.36
CA PRO A 460 -8.84 -19.93 -13.63
C PRO A 460 -9.02 -18.41 -13.50
N GLY A 461 -8.06 -17.64 -13.99
CA GLY A 461 -8.13 -16.18 -13.99
C GLY A 461 -6.75 -15.52 -13.87
N THR A 462 -6.68 -14.43 -13.10
CA THR A 462 -5.47 -13.60 -12.97
C THR A 462 -4.27 -14.39 -12.43
N CYS A 463 -4.46 -15.30 -11.47
CA CYS A 463 -3.37 -16.09 -10.89
C CYS A 463 -2.73 -17.03 -11.93
N THR A 464 -3.54 -17.80 -12.65
CA THR A 464 -3.09 -18.67 -13.75
C THR A 464 -2.31 -17.88 -14.80
N ILE A 465 -2.85 -16.73 -15.23
CA ILE A 465 -2.20 -15.88 -16.24
C ILE A 465 -0.87 -15.32 -15.74
N THR A 466 -0.83 -14.88 -14.47
CA THR A 466 0.39 -14.33 -13.87
C THR A 466 1.44 -15.43 -13.73
N LEU A 467 1.08 -16.62 -13.27
CA LEU A 467 2.00 -17.76 -13.18
C LEU A 467 2.57 -18.12 -14.56
N LEU A 468 1.73 -18.20 -15.61
CA LEU A 468 2.20 -18.47 -16.97
C LEU A 468 3.21 -17.41 -17.46
N ARG A 469 3.00 -16.13 -17.12
CA ARG A 469 3.94 -15.06 -17.44
C ARG A 469 5.26 -15.20 -16.68
N GLU A 470 5.21 -15.49 -15.38
CA GLU A 470 6.40 -15.68 -14.55
C GLU A 470 7.21 -16.93 -14.97
N LEU A 471 6.54 -18.01 -15.38
CA LEU A 471 7.20 -19.18 -15.96
C LEU A 471 7.91 -18.82 -17.27
N SER A 472 7.25 -18.09 -18.17
CA SER A 472 7.86 -17.63 -19.43
C SER A 472 9.07 -16.73 -19.16
N ARG A 473 8.96 -15.84 -18.17
CA ARG A 473 10.05 -14.99 -17.70
C ARG A 473 11.21 -15.82 -17.15
N THR A 474 10.93 -16.83 -16.33
CA THR A 474 11.93 -17.76 -15.76
C THR A 474 12.73 -18.48 -16.86
N TYR A 475 12.05 -19.05 -17.87
CA TYR A 475 12.74 -19.69 -19.01
C TYR A 475 13.55 -18.69 -19.85
N THR A 476 13.11 -17.43 -19.92
CA THR A 476 13.87 -16.36 -20.58
C THR A 476 15.15 -16.04 -19.83
N THR A 477 15.10 -15.88 -18.50
CA THR A 477 16.28 -15.68 -17.64
C THR A 477 17.24 -16.88 -17.71
N LEU A 478 16.72 -18.11 -17.65
CA LEU A 478 17.52 -19.34 -17.87
C LEU A 478 18.20 -19.34 -19.24
N THR A 479 17.50 -18.95 -20.30
CA THR A 479 18.06 -18.82 -21.65
C THR A 479 19.19 -17.78 -21.68
N THR A 480 19.02 -16.67 -20.98
CA THR A 480 20.04 -15.61 -20.85
C THR A 480 21.30 -16.13 -20.17
N LEU A 481 21.14 -16.99 -19.14
CA LEU A 481 22.24 -17.68 -18.46
C LEU A 481 22.93 -18.73 -19.36
N VAL A 482 22.16 -19.53 -20.10
CA VAL A 482 22.74 -20.49 -21.07
C VAL A 482 23.56 -19.76 -22.12
N LYS A 483 23.05 -18.66 -22.68
CA LYS A 483 23.78 -17.80 -23.62
C LYS A 483 25.07 -17.25 -23.03
N TYR A 484 25.07 -16.89 -21.75
CA TYR A 484 26.28 -16.47 -21.04
C TYR A 484 27.32 -17.59 -21.01
N TYR A 485 26.95 -18.80 -20.60
CA TYR A 485 27.89 -19.94 -20.59
C TYR A 485 28.37 -20.33 -21.99
N ILE A 486 27.54 -20.18 -23.04
CA ILE A 486 27.99 -20.37 -24.44
C ILE A 486 29.14 -19.42 -24.78
N GLN A 487 29.07 -18.16 -24.34
CA GLN A 487 30.11 -17.16 -24.56
C GLN A 487 31.37 -17.50 -23.75
N VAL A 488 31.21 -17.89 -22.47
CA VAL A 488 32.33 -18.28 -21.60
C VAL A 488 33.08 -19.49 -22.17
N CYS A 489 32.36 -20.55 -22.54
CA CYS A 489 32.95 -21.75 -23.16
C CYS A 489 33.62 -21.47 -24.52
N SER A 490 33.19 -20.42 -25.23
CA SER A 490 33.83 -20.02 -26.49
C SER A 490 35.18 -19.32 -26.26
N ASN A 491 35.37 -18.67 -25.11
CA ASN A 491 36.62 -17.98 -24.76
C ASN A 491 37.60 -18.91 -24.01
N HIS A 492 37.10 -19.80 -23.16
CA HIS A 492 37.88 -20.80 -22.42
C HIS A 492 37.18 -22.16 -22.53
N PRO A 493 37.69 -23.12 -23.33
CA PRO A 493 37.13 -24.45 -23.41
C PRO A 493 37.44 -25.23 -22.11
N GLY A 494 36.61 -25.01 -21.09
CA GLY A 494 36.64 -25.68 -19.79
C GLY A 494 35.32 -26.41 -19.49
N ALA A 495 35.35 -27.30 -18.50
CA ALA A 495 34.17 -28.02 -18.02
C ALA A 495 33.13 -27.03 -17.43
N LEU A 496 31.85 -27.29 -17.67
CA LEU A 496 30.76 -26.51 -17.10
C LEU A 496 30.74 -26.68 -15.56
N PRO A 497 30.31 -25.66 -14.79
CA PRO A 497 30.15 -25.83 -13.36
C PRO A 497 29.09 -26.91 -13.05
N ALA A 498 29.43 -27.90 -12.21
CA ALA A 498 28.51 -28.97 -11.83
C ALA A 498 27.18 -28.47 -11.22
N ARG A 499 27.17 -27.28 -10.60
CA ARG A 499 25.94 -26.64 -10.10
C ARG A 499 25.01 -26.20 -11.23
N PHE A 500 25.58 -25.67 -12.31
CA PHE A 500 24.82 -25.28 -13.48
C PHE A 500 24.23 -26.51 -14.17
N GLU A 501 24.98 -27.61 -14.26
CA GLU A 501 24.44 -28.88 -14.78
C GLU A 501 23.26 -29.40 -13.94
N LYS A 502 23.36 -29.33 -12.60
CA LYS A 502 22.24 -29.66 -11.71
C LYS A 502 21.03 -28.75 -11.92
N LEU A 503 21.23 -27.45 -12.12
CA LEU A 503 20.15 -26.50 -12.40
C LEU A 503 19.44 -26.84 -13.71
N VAL A 504 20.21 -27.16 -14.75
CA VAL A 504 19.65 -27.54 -16.05
C VAL A 504 18.86 -28.85 -15.93
N LYS A 505 19.39 -29.86 -15.23
CA LYS A 505 18.66 -31.09 -14.93
C LYS A 505 17.35 -30.79 -14.18
N LEU A 506 17.40 -29.97 -13.12
CA LEU A 506 16.22 -29.57 -12.35
C LEU A 506 15.14 -28.92 -13.23
N SER A 507 15.54 -28.00 -14.13
CA SER A 507 14.59 -27.36 -15.05
C SER A 507 13.96 -28.35 -16.05
N GLY A 508 14.74 -29.31 -16.54
CA GLY A 508 14.31 -30.26 -17.56
C GLY A 508 13.48 -31.43 -16.99
N SER A 509 13.80 -31.92 -15.80
CA SER A 509 13.12 -33.09 -15.21
C SER A 509 11.95 -32.73 -14.31
N HIS A 510 12.02 -31.62 -13.57
CA HIS A 510 10.96 -31.23 -12.63
C HIS A 510 10.04 -30.18 -13.24
N LEU A 511 10.58 -29.05 -13.73
CA LEU A 511 9.72 -27.93 -14.12
C LEU A 511 9.06 -28.12 -15.50
N THR A 512 9.82 -28.54 -16.51
CA THR A 512 9.34 -28.60 -17.91
C THR A 512 8.14 -29.54 -18.09
N PRO A 513 8.16 -30.79 -17.59
CA PRO A 513 7.01 -31.69 -17.72
C PRO A 513 5.77 -31.14 -17.01
N GLN A 514 5.96 -30.60 -15.80
CA GLN A 514 4.86 -30.05 -15.01
C GLN A 514 4.25 -28.80 -15.68
N CYS A 515 5.05 -27.99 -16.37
CA CYS A 515 4.53 -26.87 -17.17
C CYS A 515 3.55 -27.34 -18.25
N TYR A 516 3.84 -28.45 -18.95
CA TYR A 516 2.93 -28.99 -19.97
C TYR A 516 1.65 -29.57 -19.37
N SER A 517 1.75 -30.26 -18.22
CA SER A 517 0.58 -30.70 -17.45
C SER A 517 -0.30 -29.52 -17.02
N PHE A 518 0.31 -28.46 -16.49
CA PHE A 518 -0.38 -27.24 -16.08
C PHE A 518 -1.03 -26.50 -17.26
N ILE A 519 -0.35 -26.42 -18.41
CA ILE A 519 -0.93 -25.83 -19.63
C ILE A 519 -2.20 -26.60 -20.03
N THR A 520 -2.15 -27.93 -19.97
CA THR A 520 -3.30 -28.78 -20.29
C THR A 520 -4.45 -28.48 -19.33
N TYR A 521 -4.19 -28.45 -18.03
CA TYR A 521 -5.16 -28.07 -17.00
C TYR A 521 -5.77 -26.66 -17.23
N ALA A 522 -4.92 -25.69 -17.54
CA ALA A 522 -5.35 -24.31 -17.79
C ALA A 522 -6.19 -24.17 -19.07
N GLN A 523 -5.96 -25.02 -20.08
CA GLN A 523 -6.71 -25.06 -21.34
C GLN A 523 -8.02 -25.84 -21.22
N SER A 524 -8.03 -26.91 -20.43
CA SER A 524 -9.16 -27.83 -20.28
C SER A 524 -10.26 -27.30 -19.35
N GLY A 525 -10.41 -25.97 -19.20
CA GLY A 525 -11.22 -25.30 -18.17
C GLY A 525 -12.73 -25.58 -18.11
N GLU A 526 -13.16 -26.85 -18.02
CA GLU A 526 -14.52 -27.33 -17.86
C GLU A 526 -14.63 -28.44 -16.78
N ILE A 527 -15.46 -28.16 -15.77
CA ILE A 527 -16.37 -29.07 -15.04
C ILE A 527 -15.76 -30.11 -14.07
N GLY A 528 -15.56 -29.67 -12.82
CA GLY A 528 -15.59 -30.50 -11.61
C GLY A 528 -16.84 -30.22 -10.76
N GLY A 529 -17.99 -30.17 -11.43
CA GLY A 529 -19.31 -30.12 -10.80
C GLY A 529 -20.14 -31.32 -11.25
N GLY A 530 -20.04 -32.41 -10.50
CA GLY A 530 -20.86 -33.62 -10.65
C GLY A 530 -20.04 -34.84 -10.23
N SER A 531 -20.41 -35.67 -9.25
CA SER A 531 -21.71 -35.91 -8.63
C SER A 531 -21.53 -36.72 -7.33
N ASN A 532 -21.66 -36.09 -6.16
CA ASN A 532 -22.44 -36.53 -4.99
C ASN A 532 -22.03 -35.72 -3.74
N GLU A 533 -22.84 -34.72 -3.39
CA GLU A 533 -23.47 -34.56 -2.07
C GLU A 533 -24.02 -33.13 -1.93
N LYS A 534 -25.34 -33.07 -1.76
CA LYS A 534 -26.09 -31.86 -1.46
C LYS A 534 -25.75 -31.38 -0.05
N LYS A 535 -25.00 -30.27 0.09
CA LYS A 535 -25.21 -29.16 1.07
C LYS A 535 -23.92 -28.34 1.31
N LYS A 536 -23.81 -27.14 0.71
CA LYS A 536 -23.55 -25.84 1.40
C LYS A 536 -23.29 -24.70 0.40
N LYS A 537 -24.32 -23.86 0.22
CA LYS A 537 -24.35 -22.39 0.20
C LYS A 537 -23.11 -21.60 -0.33
N LYS A 538 -23.34 -20.88 -1.44
CA LYS A 538 -22.73 -19.60 -1.90
C LYS A 538 -21.20 -19.45 -1.69
N ARG A 539 -20.41 -19.77 -2.72
CA ARG A 539 -19.05 -19.24 -2.92
C ARG A 539 -19.07 -18.28 -4.11
N ASN A 540 -18.38 -17.15 -3.95
CA ASN A 540 -18.37 -15.97 -4.83
C ASN A 540 -18.32 -16.30 -6.33
N GLU A 541 -19.20 -15.65 -7.09
CA GLU A 541 -19.30 -15.70 -8.55
C GLU A 541 -18.07 -15.03 -9.20
N ALA A 542 -17.05 -15.81 -9.54
CA ALA A 542 -16.18 -15.51 -10.67
C ALA A 542 -16.79 -16.22 -11.88
N ASN A 543 -17.27 -15.46 -12.87
CA ASN A 543 -17.96 -16.00 -14.03
C ASN A 543 -16.98 -16.86 -14.87
N PRO A 544 -17.10 -18.20 -14.91
CA PRO A 544 -16.10 -19.09 -15.53
C PRO A 544 -15.93 -18.84 -17.03
N ALA A 545 -16.99 -18.33 -17.69
CA ALA A 545 -16.93 -17.91 -19.08
C ALA A 545 -15.99 -16.71 -19.33
N ALA A 546 -15.87 -15.80 -18.35
CA ALA A 546 -15.01 -14.62 -18.47
C ALA A 546 -13.54 -14.95 -18.23
N SER A 547 -13.22 -15.88 -17.31
CA SER A 547 -11.85 -16.33 -17.06
C SER A 547 -11.32 -17.22 -18.20
N ALA A 548 -12.16 -18.11 -18.75
CA ALA A 548 -11.81 -18.89 -19.94
C ALA A 548 -11.60 -17.99 -21.18
N LYS A 549 -12.41 -16.95 -21.34
CA LYS A 549 -12.21 -15.94 -22.39
C LYS A 549 -10.91 -15.16 -22.19
N LEU A 550 -10.59 -14.75 -20.96
CA LEU A 550 -9.35 -14.05 -20.63
C LEU A 550 -8.08 -14.90 -20.89
N LEU A 551 -8.14 -16.21 -20.59
CA LEU A 551 -7.06 -17.16 -20.90
C LEU A 551 -6.89 -17.37 -22.41
N ARG A 552 -8.00 -17.42 -23.17
CA ARG A 552 -7.97 -17.51 -24.65
C ARG A 552 -7.48 -16.21 -25.31
N GLU A 553 -7.78 -15.06 -24.72
CA GLU A 553 -7.37 -13.74 -25.23
C GLU A 553 -5.92 -13.39 -24.87
N THR A 554 -5.31 -14.06 -23.89
CA THR A 554 -3.92 -13.82 -23.50
C THR A 554 -2.95 -14.70 -24.28
N LYS A 555 -1.90 -14.09 -24.85
CA LYS A 555 -0.77 -14.79 -25.49
C LYS A 555 0.15 -15.51 -24.49
N ALA A 556 -0.30 -15.72 -23.25
CA ALA A 556 0.54 -16.25 -22.16
C ALA A 556 1.00 -17.70 -22.42
N ILE A 557 0.08 -18.58 -22.84
CA ILE A 557 0.43 -19.98 -23.14
C ILE A 557 1.38 -20.09 -24.35
N PRO A 558 1.10 -19.47 -25.53
CA PRO A 558 2.05 -19.48 -26.64
C PRO A 558 3.41 -18.90 -26.27
N ASN A 559 3.46 -17.83 -25.46
CA ASN A 559 4.72 -17.24 -25.02
C ASN A 559 5.52 -18.18 -24.11
N LEU A 560 4.86 -18.91 -23.21
CA LEU A 560 5.51 -19.91 -22.36
C LEU A 560 6.12 -21.03 -23.22
N ILE A 561 5.34 -21.61 -24.13
CA ILE A 561 5.82 -22.66 -25.04
C ILE A 561 7.03 -22.17 -25.84
N PHE A 562 6.93 -20.97 -26.45
CA PHE A 562 8.05 -20.37 -27.17
C PHE A 562 9.29 -20.17 -26.29
N SER A 563 9.11 -19.76 -25.04
CA SER A 563 10.23 -19.56 -24.10
C SER A 563 10.92 -20.87 -23.75
N ILE A 564 10.17 -21.96 -23.58
CA ILE A 564 10.70 -23.32 -23.36
C ILE A 564 11.48 -23.78 -24.59
N GLU A 565 10.89 -23.67 -25.79
CA GLU A 565 11.56 -24.05 -27.05
C GLU A 565 12.86 -23.27 -27.30
N GLN A 566 12.86 -21.97 -27.00
CA GLN A 566 14.09 -21.17 -27.07
C GLN A 566 15.13 -21.67 -26.08
N TYR A 567 14.74 -21.94 -24.84
CA TYR A 567 15.66 -22.44 -23.81
C TYR A 567 16.32 -23.76 -24.25
N GLU A 568 15.53 -24.74 -24.71
CA GLU A 568 16.02 -26.03 -25.21
C GLU A 568 16.95 -25.88 -26.42
N LYS A 569 16.59 -25.02 -27.37
CA LYS A 569 17.44 -24.71 -28.53
C LYS A 569 18.83 -24.23 -28.13
N TYR A 570 18.93 -23.34 -27.15
CA TYR A 570 20.23 -22.84 -26.67
C TYR A 570 20.97 -23.88 -25.81
N LEU A 571 20.27 -24.74 -25.07
CA LEU A 571 20.90 -25.88 -24.36
C LEU A 571 21.55 -26.86 -25.34
N ILE A 572 20.88 -27.18 -26.45
CA ILE A 572 21.44 -28.03 -27.52
C ILE A 572 22.71 -27.38 -28.09
N MET A 573 22.69 -26.07 -28.31
CA MET A 573 23.86 -25.32 -28.80
C MET A 573 25.02 -25.37 -27.79
N LEU A 574 24.72 -25.21 -26.49
CA LEU A 574 25.72 -25.30 -25.43
C LEU A 574 26.33 -26.70 -25.34
N SER A 575 25.52 -27.76 -25.36
CA SER A 575 25.99 -29.15 -25.31
C SER A 575 26.96 -29.49 -26.46
N LYS A 576 26.65 -29.02 -27.68
CA LYS A 576 27.53 -29.20 -28.85
C LYS A 576 28.90 -28.52 -28.67
N LYS A 577 28.95 -27.40 -27.95
CA LYS A 577 30.19 -26.62 -27.72
C LYS A 577 30.98 -27.08 -26.50
N SER A 578 30.33 -27.50 -25.42
CA SER A 578 31.00 -27.86 -24.16
C SER A 578 31.50 -29.32 -24.10
N LYS A 579 31.16 -30.16 -25.09
CA LYS A 579 31.46 -31.62 -25.13
C LYS A 579 30.88 -32.43 -23.96
N VAL A 580 30.01 -31.85 -23.13
CA VAL A 580 29.32 -32.56 -22.03
C VAL A 580 28.11 -33.31 -22.60
N CYS A 581 28.17 -34.64 -22.59
CA CYS A 581 27.14 -35.54 -23.12
C CYS A 581 25.84 -35.61 -22.28
N GLU A 582 25.86 -35.14 -21.03
CA GLU A 582 24.73 -35.31 -20.10
C GLU A 582 23.49 -34.46 -20.42
N LEU A 583 23.60 -33.44 -21.26
CA LEU A 583 22.46 -32.58 -21.66
C LEU A 583 21.48 -33.27 -22.61
N ARG A 584 21.82 -34.44 -23.17
CA ARG A 584 20.90 -35.23 -24.02
C ARG A 584 19.76 -35.92 -23.24
N TYR A 585 19.86 -35.98 -21.91
CA TYR A 585 18.87 -36.67 -21.07
C TYR A 585 17.62 -35.83 -20.73
N ILE A 586 17.50 -34.60 -21.24
CA ILE A 586 16.32 -33.74 -21.01
C ILE A 586 15.12 -34.15 -21.89
N HIS A 587 15.30 -35.08 -22.83
CA HIS A 587 14.24 -35.56 -23.74
C HIS A 587 13.98 -37.07 -23.62
N GLY A 588 14.36 -37.68 -22.50
CA GLY A 588 14.21 -39.12 -22.24
C GLY A 588 12.94 -39.43 -21.46
#